data_AF-G9MF68-F1
#
_entry.id   AF-G9MF68-F1
#
_cell.length_a   1.000
_cell.length_b   1.000
_cell.length_c   1.000
_cell.angle_alpha   90.00
_cell.angle_beta   90.00
_cell.angle_gamma   90.00
#
_symmetry.space_group_name_H-M   'P 1'
#
loop_
_entity.id
_entity.type
_entity.pdbx_description
1 polymer ?
#
loop_
_entity_poly.entity_id
_entity_poly.type
_entity_poly.pdbx_seq_one_letter_code
_entity_poly.pdbx_strand_id
1 'polypeptide(L)'
;MATTNSVKNPVFEELAVIQASFNKFPNPSDSSGSIKCRASISDGSRRCRKEGCRKDERQQVKDLFSEFTNMTDCPQTEDFHQKMEIFITYTHCLLHRENALKTFSEWKKGRTAAAASLPPPSPPLSPSISPSASPFSSSDDIFSSSMSQTSDTTSQTSFLGDSICAEPVSDYESDGAGENHTKNIAKETISAATTIKNVYFETHTKKGGHKIRYVMPGVGTVVSPRRMPSLRDHAPVFQVIYSHPGESMMQEGFVYIFKHMERPNLFKIGFSTKGAEERWRQSKCYGTDTEIIYETKRKFRGARQAEKIIQTWLCHQNVLIKSCVHCGGGHKEWFEAPREDIFKAVEAIEAFVQMPAYVQTDGVWKLSAEAYKIVGPMCHFDPPALLKGRCAVEKENKEAESPQVTPDATPSKDTEEADICENSDATGQNTLPKPPGDGGEVEEDSVTALIRQLFGKLQISVKAALEVKAEWTL
;
A
#
# COMPACT_ATOMS: atom_id res chain seq x y z
N MET A 1 17.96 -59.31 14.53
CA MET A 1 17.52 -57.93 14.26
C MET A 1 16.47 -58.01 13.16
N ALA A 2 15.21 -57.73 13.47
CA ALA A 2 14.15 -57.75 12.46
C ALA A 2 14.18 -56.43 11.68
N THR A 3 14.66 -56.46 10.44
CA THR A 3 14.45 -55.36 9.49
C THR A 3 12.98 -55.36 9.11
N THR A 4 12.19 -54.52 9.77
CA THR A 4 10.83 -54.22 9.33
C THR A 4 10.94 -53.50 7.99
N ASN A 5 10.68 -54.22 6.90
CA ASN A 5 10.48 -53.62 5.58
C ASN A 5 9.23 -52.74 5.66
N SER A 6 9.42 -51.48 6.06
CA SER A 6 8.40 -50.45 6.02
C SER A 6 8.00 -50.30 4.55
N VAL A 7 6.78 -50.74 4.21
CA VAL A 7 6.19 -50.50 2.89
C VAL A 7 6.27 -48.99 2.65
N LYS A 8 7.06 -48.59 1.66
CA LYS A 8 7.23 -47.18 1.32
C LYS A 8 6.05 -46.78 0.46
N ASN A 9 5.28 -45.80 0.92
CA ASN A 9 4.18 -45.24 0.18
C ASN A 9 4.74 -44.34 -0.95
N PRO A 10 4.35 -44.56 -2.22
CA PRO A 10 4.96 -43.91 -3.38
C PRO A 10 4.72 -42.39 -3.41
N VAL A 11 3.58 -41.92 -2.90
CA VAL A 11 3.28 -40.47 -2.84
C VAL A 11 4.23 -39.77 -1.86
N PHE A 12 4.52 -40.39 -0.72
CA PHE A 12 5.46 -39.82 0.24
C PHE A 12 6.92 -39.87 -0.23
N GLU A 13 7.29 -40.84 -1.08
CA GLU A 13 8.60 -40.85 -1.74
C GLU A 13 8.75 -39.66 -2.69
N GLU A 14 7.74 -39.40 -3.51
CA GLU A 14 7.75 -38.25 -4.43
C GLU A 14 7.75 -36.91 -3.68
N LEU A 15 6.99 -36.80 -2.59
CA LEU A 15 7.04 -35.63 -1.70
C LEU A 15 8.44 -35.45 -1.08
N ALA A 16 9.13 -36.54 -0.73
CA ALA A 16 10.49 -36.47 -0.25
C ALA A 16 11.45 -35.99 -1.35
N VAL A 17 11.28 -36.43 -2.61
CA VAL A 17 12.07 -35.95 -3.76
C VAL A 17 11.85 -34.47 -3.99
N ILE A 18 10.60 -34.00 -4.02
CA ILE A 18 10.25 -32.58 -4.17
C ILE A 18 10.94 -31.74 -3.09
N GLN A 19 10.90 -32.23 -1.84
CA GLN A 19 11.41 -31.49 -0.68
C GLN A 19 12.92 -31.65 -0.45
N ALA A 20 13.57 -32.66 -1.04
CA ALA A 20 15.00 -32.94 -0.85
C ALA A 20 15.91 -31.78 -1.26
N SER A 21 15.46 -30.96 -2.22
CA SER A 21 16.20 -29.79 -2.70
C SER A 21 16.33 -28.66 -1.67
N PHE A 22 15.54 -28.65 -0.60
CA PHE A 22 15.62 -27.61 0.44
C PHE A 22 15.34 -28.06 1.87
N ASN A 23 14.94 -29.33 2.10
CA ASN A 23 14.60 -29.87 3.43
C ASN A 23 15.03 -31.32 3.63
N LYS A 24 15.39 -31.67 4.87
CA LYS A 24 15.37 -33.07 5.34
C LYS A 24 13.94 -33.42 5.74
N PHE A 25 13.30 -34.29 4.96
CA PHE A 25 11.92 -34.72 5.20
C PHE A 25 11.81 -35.41 6.57
N PRO A 26 11.00 -34.89 7.52
CA PRO A 26 10.70 -35.64 8.73
C PRO A 26 9.90 -36.90 8.36
N ASN A 27 10.10 -37.97 9.14
CA ASN A 27 9.37 -39.21 8.96
C ASN A 27 7.87 -38.92 8.78
N PRO A 28 7.21 -39.36 7.69
CA PRO A 28 5.82 -39.02 7.40
C PRO A 28 4.86 -39.39 8.54
N SER A 29 5.22 -40.32 9.42
CA SER A 29 4.45 -40.72 10.60
C SER A 29 4.56 -39.79 11.83
N ASP A 30 5.35 -38.72 11.79
CA ASP A 30 5.45 -37.73 12.88
C ASP A 30 4.19 -36.81 12.93
N SER A 31 3.02 -37.36 13.24
CA SER A 31 1.73 -36.66 13.32
C SER A 31 1.44 -36.12 14.72
N SER A 32 2.23 -35.18 15.23
CA SER A 32 2.00 -34.62 16.58
C SER A 32 1.16 -33.33 16.56
N GLY A 33 -0.14 -33.44 16.27
CA GLY A 33 -1.24 -32.49 16.64
C GLY A 33 -1.19 -31.02 16.17
N SER A 34 -0.02 -30.50 15.82
CA SER A 34 0.26 -29.17 15.31
C SER A 34 1.02 -29.34 14.00
N ILE A 35 0.42 -28.92 12.89
CA ILE A 35 1.07 -28.95 11.58
C ILE A 35 2.07 -27.79 11.55
N LYS A 36 3.21 -27.98 12.21
CA LYS A 36 4.35 -27.09 12.08
C LYS A 36 4.86 -27.16 10.64
N CYS A 37 5.44 -26.06 10.19
CA CYS A 37 6.05 -25.98 8.87
C CYS A 37 7.04 -27.13 8.70
N ARG A 38 6.88 -27.89 7.61
CA ARG A 38 7.71 -29.08 7.32
C ARG A 38 9.14 -28.74 6.91
N ALA A 39 9.44 -27.46 6.69
CA ALA A 39 10.75 -27.03 6.28
C ALA A 39 11.77 -26.93 7.42
N SER A 40 13.05 -27.12 7.10
CA SER A 40 14.17 -26.81 7.96
C SER A 40 14.49 -25.31 7.90
N ILE A 41 15.07 -24.77 8.95
CA ILE A 41 15.75 -23.46 8.87
C ILE A 41 17.04 -23.59 8.05
N SER A 42 17.57 -22.47 7.55
CA SER A 42 18.69 -22.42 6.59
C SER A 42 19.98 -23.12 7.07
N ASP A 43 20.17 -23.26 8.38
CA ASP A 43 21.31 -23.98 8.97
C ASP A 43 21.14 -25.52 8.92
N GLY A 44 19.99 -26.02 8.44
CA GLY A 44 19.64 -27.44 8.36
C GLY A 44 19.53 -28.16 9.71
N SER A 45 19.73 -27.46 10.83
CA SER A 45 19.85 -28.05 12.17
C SER A 45 18.50 -28.39 12.80
N ARG A 46 17.46 -27.60 12.48
CA ARG A 46 16.15 -27.70 13.14
C ARG A 46 14.99 -27.47 12.17
N ARG A 47 13.83 -28.04 12.52
CA ARG A 47 12.56 -27.74 11.83
C ARG A 47 12.11 -26.31 12.13
N CYS A 48 11.48 -25.68 11.15
CA CYS A 48 10.83 -24.39 11.28
C CYS A 48 9.74 -24.46 12.35
N ARG A 49 9.76 -23.53 13.30
CA ARG A 49 8.80 -23.48 14.41
C ARG A 49 7.48 -22.77 14.06
N LYS A 50 7.39 -22.15 12.88
CA LYS A 50 6.18 -21.45 12.42
C LYS A 50 5.11 -22.48 12.03
N GLU A 51 3.84 -22.13 12.24
CA GLU A 51 2.71 -22.94 11.77
C GLU A 51 2.70 -23.01 10.23
N GLY A 52 2.37 -24.20 9.69
CA GLY A 52 2.21 -24.41 8.24
C GLY A 52 0.87 -23.91 7.72
N CYS A 53 -0.19 -24.10 8.51
CA CYS A 53 -1.57 -23.78 8.15
C CYS A 53 -2.31 -23.02 9.25
N ARG A 54 -3.41 -22.38 8.85
CA ARG A 54 -4.41 -21.79 9.76
C ARG A 54 -5.29 -22.89 10.36
N LYS A 55 -6.06 -22.55 11.41
CA LYS A 55 -6.89 -23.54 12.13
C LYS A 55 -7.96 -24.18 11.25
N ASP A 56 -8.59 -23.39 10.39
CA ASP A 56 -9.61 -23.76 9.41
C ASP A 56 -9.07 -24.69 8.30
N GLU A 57 -7.79 -24.60 7.96
CA GLU A 57 -7.14 -25.41 6.93
C GLU A 57 -6.69 -26.80 7.44
N ARG A 58 -6.67 -27.01 8.78
CA ARG A 58 -6.11 -28.23 9.39
C ARG A 58 -6.85 -29.50 9.01
N GLN A 59 -8.17 -29.43 8.86
CA GLN A 59 -8.96 -30.60 8.50
C GLN A 59 -8.63 -31.07 7.08
N GLN A 60 -8.56 -30.15 6.12
CA GLN A 60 -8.19 -30.45 4.74
C GLN A 60 -6.80 -31.07 4.63
N VAL A 61 -5.83 -30.64 5.44
CA VAL A 61 -4.50 -31.28 5.46
C VAL A 61 -4.57 -32.72 5.98
N LYS A 62 -5.39 -33.00 6.99
CA LYS A 62 -5.59 -34.36 7.51
C LYS A 62 -6.25 -35.25 6.45
N ASP A 63 -7.28 -34.74 5.79
CA ASP A 63 -8.01 -35.49 4.77
C ASP A 63 -7.09 -35.85 3.60
N LEU A 64 -6.31 -34.88 3.09
CA LEU A 64 -5.31 -35.11 2.05
C LEU A 64 -4.20 -36.07 2.51
N PHE A 65 -3.75 -35.97 3.76
CA PHE A 65 -2.76 -36.88 4.30
C PHE A 65 -3.26 -38.33 4.37
N SER A 66 -4.51 -38.53 4.80
CA SER A 66 -5.16 -39.84 4.82
C SER A 66 -5.35 -40.38 3.40
N GLU A 67 -5.79 -39.54 2.46
CA GLU A 67 -5.90 -39.90 1.05
C GLU A 67 -4.54 -40.37 0.49
N PHE A 68 -3.48 -39.58 0.67
CA PHE A 68 -2.13 -39.94 0.20
C PHE A 68 -1.60 -41.20 0.86
N THR A 69 -1.86 -41.41 2.14
CA THR A 69 -1.47 -42.65 2.86
C THR A 69 -2.08 -43.89 2.24
N ASN A 70 -3.31 -43.79 1.73
CA ASN A 70 -4.04 -44.91 1.14
C ASN A 70 -3.74 -45.12 -0.36
N MET A 71 -2.99 -44.23 -1.01
CA MET A 71 -2.61 -44.38 -2.41
C MET A 71 -1.50 -45.43 -2.58
N THR A 72 -1.74 -46.40 -3.46
CA THR A 72 -0.79 -47.46 -3.81
C THR A 72 0.10 -47.10 -5.00
N ASP A 73 -0.22 -46.03 -5.71
CA ASP A 73 0.50 -45.50 -6.86
C ASP A 73 0.58 -43.96 -6.80
N CYS A 74 1.34 -43.35 -7.71
CA CYS A 74 1.46 -41.90 -7.84
C CYS A 74 0.86 -41.44 -9.19
N PRO A 75 -0.45 -41.19 -9.25
CA PRO A 75 -1.15 -40.93 -10.50
C PRO A 75 -0.65 -39.64 -11.16
N GLN A 76 -0.61 -39.63 -12.49
CA GLN A 76 -0.20 -38.48 -13.30
C GLN A 76 -1.40 -37.65 -13.76
N THR A 77 -2.34 -37.41 -12.85
CA THR A 77 -3.56 -36.65 -13.13
C THR A 77 -3.46 -35.23 -12.60
N GLU A 78 -4.17 -34.30 -13.25
CA GLU A 78 -4.19 -32.90 -12.80
C GLU A 78 -4.84 -32.74 -11.42
N ASP A 79 -5.84 -33.56 -11.09
CA ASP A 79 -6.48 -33.60 -9.76
C ASP A 79 -5.45 -33.96 -8.66
N PHE A 80 -4.63 -34.98 -8.89
CA PHE A 80 -3.57 -35.36 -7.96
C PHE A 80 -2.55 -34.23 -7.79
N HIS A 81 -2.13 -33.59 -8.88
CA HIS A 81 -1.22 -32.44 -8.80
C HIS A 81 -1.82 -31.28 -8.00
N GLN A 82 -3.10 -30.98 -8.19
CA GLN A 82 -3.79 -29.93 -7.44
C GLN A 82 -3.84 -30.27 -5.94
N LYS A 83 -4.16 -31.52 -5.59
CA LYS A 83 -4.16 -32.00 -4.20
C LYS A 83 -2.77 -31.90 -3.57
N MET A 84 -1.72 -32.27 -4.30
CA MET A 84 -0.34 -32.17 -3.84
C MET A 84 0.09 -30.71 -3.63
N GLU A 85 -0.31 -29.81 -4.53
CA GLU A 85 -0.06 -28.37 -4.39
C GLU A 85 -0.73 -27.77 -3.13
N ILE A 86 -1.99 -28.15 -2.89
CA ILE A 86 -2.75 -27.74 -1.69
C ILE A 86 -2.05 -28.24 -0.43
N PHE A 87 -1.66 -29.52 -0.42
CA PHE A 87 -0.97 -30.13 0.70
C PHE A 87 0.37 -29.44 1.00
N ILE A 88 1.18 -29.14 -0.03
CA ILE A 88 2.45 -28.40 0.13
C ILE A 88 2.17 -26.99 0.67
N THR A 89 1.16 -26.31 0.15
CA THR A 89 0.76 -24.96 0.56
C THR A 89 0.44 -24.89 2.05
N TYR A 90 -0.33 -25.84 2.56
CA TYR A 90 -0.78 -25.85 3.96
C TYR A 90 0.19 -26.51 4.94
N THR A 91 1.20 -27.21 4.44
CA THR A 91 2.25 -27.78 5.30
C THR A 91 3.49 -26.88 5.43
N HIS A 92 3.50 -25.72 4.75
CA HIS A 92 4.62 -24.76 4.79
C HIS A 92 4.18 -23.36 5.22
N CYS A 93 4.98 -22.74 6.10
CA CYS A 93 4.76 -21.36 6.50
C CYS A 93 5.00 -20.40 5.33
N LEU A 94 4.53 -19.15 5.46
CA LEU A 94 4.60 -18.15 4.39
C LEU A 94 6.00 -17.92 3.80
N LEU A 95 7.06 -18.10 4.60
CA LEU A 95 8.45 -17.92 4.14
C LEU A 95 8.96 -19.10 3.31
N HIS A 96 8.58 -20.34 3.66
CA HIS A 96 9.08 -21.55 2.98
C HIS A 96 8.16 -22.04 1.87
N ARG A 97 6.90 -21.60 1.87
CA ARG A 97 5.88 -21.98 0.89
C ARG A 97 6.28 -21.65 -0.54
N GLU A 98 6.84 -20.45 -0.79
CA GLU A 98 7.22 -20.04 -2.14
C GLU A 98 8.29 -20.98 -2.74
N ASN A 99 9.30 -21.36 -1.95
CA ASN A 99 10.33 -22.29 -2.42
C ASN A 99 9.80 -23.72 -2.61
N ALA A 100 8.93 -24.18 -1.73
CA ALA A 100 8.31 -25.50 -1.84
C ALA A 100 7.40 -25.65 -3.06
N LEU A 101 6.67 -24.60 -3.43
CA LEU A 101 5.84 -24.61 -4.65
C LEU A 101 6.68 -24.51 -5.92
N LYS A 102 7.81 -23.78 -5.88
CA LYS A 102 8.74 -23.70 -7.01
C LYS A 102 9.30 -25.09 -7.36
N THR A 103 9.83 -25.79 -6.36
CA THR A 103 10.40 -27.15 -6.52
C THR A 103 9.34 -28.16 -6.94
N PHE A 104 8.12 -28.06 -6.42
CA PHE A 104 6.98 -28.85 -6.92
C PHE A 104 6.68 -28.58 -8.39
N SER A 105 6.70 -27.32 -8.83
CA SER A 105 6.45 -26.95 -10.23
C SER A 105 7.53 -27.48 -11.17
N GLU A 106 8.79 -27.45 -10.75
CA GLU A 106 9.92 -28.03 -11.47
C GLU A 106 9.78 -29.57 -11.58
N TRP A 107 9.44 -30.23 -10.48
CA TRP A 107 9.13 -31.67 -10.46
C TRP A 107 7.97 -32.02 -11.41
N LYS A 108 6.86 -31.27 -11.36
CA LYS A 108 5.68 -31.47 -12.23
C LYS A 108 6.07 -31.37 -13.71
N LYS A 109 6.85 -30.35 -14.09
CA LYS A 109 7.37 -30.18 -15.45
C LYS A 109 8.25 -31.36 -15.88
N GLY A 110 9.13 -31.83 -14.99
CA GLY A 110 9.97 -32.99 -15.26
C GLY A 110 9.17 -34.25 -15.58
N ARG A 111 8.09 -34.50 -14.84
CA ARG A 111 7.20 -35.64 -15.11
C ARG A 111 6.42 -35.52 -16.41
N THR A 112 5.90 -34.33 -16.71
CA THR A 112 5.21 -34.10 -18.00
C THR A 112 6.15 -34.32 -19.19
N ALA A 113 7.40 -33.86 -19.10
CA ALA A 113 8.40 -34.08 -20.15
C ALA A 113 8.77 -35.56 -20.30
N ALA A 114 8.92 -36.30 -19.19
CA ALA A 114 9.19 -37.73 -19.21
C ALA A 114 8.03 -38.53 -19.83
N ALA A 115 6.78 -38.18 -19.50
CA ALA A 115 5.60 -38.80 -20.08
C ALA A 115 5.48 -38.55 -21.59
N ALA A 116 5.82 -37.33 -22.06
CA ALA A 116 5.83 -36.98 -23.47
C ALA A 116 6.96 -37.67 -24.27
N SER A 117 8.01 -38.14 -23.58
CA SER A 117 9.16 -38.82 -24.21
C SER A 117 8.99 -40.33 -24.35
N LEU A 118 7.92 -40.91 -23.77
CA LEU A 118 7.61 -42.32 -23.96
C LEU A 118 7.13 -42.55 -25.40
N PRO A 119 7.67 -43.57 -26.11
CA PRO A 119 7.23 -43.87 -27.46
C PRO A 119 5.72 -44.12 -27.46
N PRO A 120 4.99 -43.64 -28.48
CA PRO A 120 3.55 -43.88 -28.58
C PRO A 120 3.30 -45.39 -28.52
N PRO A 121 2.27 -45.85 -27.80
CA PRO A 121 1.95 -47.27 -27.72
C PRO A 121 1.83 -47.80 -29.14
N SER A 122 2.66 -48.80 -29.47
CA SER A 122 2.67 -49.44 -30.78
C SER A 122 1.23 -49.78 -31.17
N PRO A 123 0.80 -49.48 -32.41
CA PRO A 123 -0.56 -49.76 -32.84
C PRO A 123 -0.87 -51.24 -32.57
N PRO A 124 -2.07 -51.56 -32.03
CA PRO A 124 -2.44 -52.94 -31.78
C PRO A 124 -2.31 -53.72 -33.09
N LEU A 125 -1.46 -54.74 -33.09
CA LEU A 125 -1.31 -55.67 -34.20
C LEU A 125 -2.70 -56.20 -34.55
N SER A 126 -3.12 -55.94 -35.79
CA SER A 126 -4.38 -56.39 -36.35
C SER A 126 -4.58 -57.89 -36.04
N PRO A 127 -5.75 -58.30 -35.52
CA PRO A 127 -6.03 -59.72 -35.32
C PRO A 127 -6.07 -60.40 -36.69
N SER A 128 -5.07 -61.27 -36.93
CA SER A 128 -5.04 -62.17 -38.07
C SER A 128 -6.19 -63.16 -37.93
N ILE A 129 -7.18 -62.99 -38.80
CA ILE A 129 -8.33 -63.88 -38.95
C ILE A 129 -7.81 -65.21 -39.51
N SER A 130 -7.93 -66.29 -38.74
CA SER A 130 -7.93 -67.65 -39.26
C SER A 130 -9.18 -68.37 -38.75
N PRO A 131 -9.94 -69.05 -39.64
CA PRO A 131 -11.16 -69.72 -39.27
C PRO A 131 -10.83 -71.13 -38.78
N SER A 132 -11.30 -71.50 -37.59
CA SER A 132 -11.47 -72.91 -37.26
C SER A 132 -12.71 -73.08 -36.38
N ALA A 133 -13.59 -73.94 -36.87
CA ALA A 133 -14.86 -74.32 -36.30
C ALA A 133 -14.68 -75.01 -34.93
N SER A 134 -15.56 -74.71 -33.97
CA SER A 134 -16.64 -75.62 -33.55
C SER A 134 -17.34 -75.10 -32.28
N PRO A 135 -18.58 -75.55 -32.01
CA PRO A 135 -19.52 -74.95 -31.07
C PRO A 135 -19.46 -75.62 -29.69
N PHE A 136 -20.03 -74.95 -28.69
CA PHE A 136 -20.67 -75.42 -27.44
C PHE A 136 -20.50 -74.24 -26.45
N SER A 137 -21.42 -73.81 -25.60
CA SER A 137 -22.83 -74.08 -25.33
C SER A 137 -23.13 -73.34 -24.03
N SER A 138 -24.28 -72.63 -23.94
CA SER A 138 -25.01 -72.33 -22.69
C SER A 138 -24.32 -71.35 -21.69
N SER A 139 -24.97 -70.41 -20.99
CA SER A 139 -26.38 -70.05 -20.77
C SER A 139 -26.40 -68.70 -20.03
N ASP A 140 -27.42 -67.91 -20.36
CA ASP A 140 -28.33 -67.13 -19.49
C ASP A 140 -27.86 -66.58 -18.12
N ASP A 141 -28.01 -65.26 -17.96
CA ASP A 141 -28.88 -64.59 -16.96
C ASP A 141 -28.59 -63.08 -17.00
N ILE A 142 -29.44 -62.24 -17.60
CA ILE A 142 -30.62 -61.58 -17.00
C ILE A 142 -30.31 -60.96 -15.63
N PHE A 143 -30.17 -59.63 -15.58
CA PHE A 143 -31.00 -58.78 -14.73
C PHE A 143 -30.89 -57.30 -15.13
N SER A 144 -32.01 -56.78 -15.62
CA SER A 144 -32.36 -55.35 -15.66
C SER A 144 -32.52 -54.76 -14.27
N SER A 145 -32.27 -53.45 -14.15
CA SER A 145 -33.03 -52.43 -13.37
C SER A 145 -32.09 -51.49 -12.62
N SER A 146 -32.44 -50.26 -12.25
CA SER A 146 -33.39 -49.26 -12.72
C SER A 146 -33.13 -48.02 -11.84
N MET A 147 -33.39 -46.85 -12.42
CA MET A 147 -33.72 -45.54 -11.86
C MET A 147 -33.81 -45.28 -10.33
N SER A 148 -33.61 -43.98 -10.03
CA SER A 148 -34.18 -43.15 -8.94
C SER A 148 -33.24 -42.87 -7.77
N GLN A 149 -33.27 -41.75 -7.04
CA GLN A 149 -33.96 -40.46 -7.09
C GLN A 149 -33.31 -39.59 -5.98
N THR A 150 -33.44 -38.27 -6.12
CA THR A 150 -33.55 -37.20 -5.11
C THR A 150 -33.16 -37.48 -3.65
N SER A 151 -32.44 -36.53 -3.05
CA SER A 151 -32.78 -36.01 -1.70
C SER A 151 -32.24 -34.60 -1.53
N ASP A 152 -33.18 -33.66 -1.50
CA ASP A 152 -33.04 -32.38 -0.82
C ASP A 152 -32.80 -32.60 0.67
N THR A 153 -31.94 -31.79 1.29
CA THR A 153 -31.90 -31.67 2.74
C THR A 153 -31.64 -30.22 3.12
N THR A 154 -32.75 -29.53 3.36
CA THR A 154 -32.88 -28.33 4.19
C THR A 154 -32.32 -28.59 5.59
N SER A 155 -31.38 -27.74 6.02
CA SER A 155 -31.10 -27.53 7.44
C SER A 155 -31.02 -26.03 7.71
N GLN A 156 -32.03 -25.57 8.43
CA GLN A 156 -32.09 -24.28 9.10
C GLN A 156 -31.02 -24.22 10.18
N THR A 157 -30.23 -23.15 10.20
CA THR A 157 -29.56 -22.68 11.42
C THR A 157 -29.61 -21.16 11.44
N SER A 158 -30.44 -20.64 12.34
CA SER A 158 -30.43 -19.26 12.82
C SER A 158 -29.16 -18.99 13.62
N PHE A 159 -28.44 -17.88 13.40
CA PHE A 159 -27.78 -17.11 14.47
C PHE A 159 -27.34 -15.72 13.97
N LEU A 160 -27.92 -14.71 14.64
CA LEU A 160 -27.54 -13.32 14.89
C LEU A 160 -26.27 -12.72 14.23
N GLY A 161 -26.51 -11.63 13.49
CA GLY A 161 -25.89 -10.31 13.69
C GLY A 161 -24.42 -10.15 13.30
N ASP A 162 -24.17 -9.49 12.16
CA ASP A 162 -23.40 -8.24 12.16
C ASP A 162 -23.44 -7.49 10.80
N SER A 163 -23.54 -6.18 10.95
CA SER A 163 -23.65 -5.06 10.01
C SER A 163 -22.94 -5.19 8.65
N ILE A 164 -23.75 -5.21 7.58
CA ILE A 164 -23.35 -4.92 6.19
C ILE A 164 -23.70 -3.45 5.92
N CYS A 165 -22.73 -2.61 5.56
CA CYS A 165 -23.02 -1.34 4.90
C CYS A 165 -23.19 -1.60 3.40
N ALA A 166 -24.41 -1.35 2.95
CA ALA A 166 -24.90 -1.52 1.60
C ALA A 166 -24.19 -0.61 0.59
N GLU A 167 -24.06 -1.12 -0.64
CA GLU A 167 -23.93 -0.32 -1.85
C GLU A 167 -25.17 0.58 -2.02
N PRO A 168 -25.02 1.82 -2.50
CA PRO A 168 -26.12 2.50 -3.15
C PRO A 168 -26.14 2.13 -4.64
N VAL A 169 -27.20 1.40 -5.01
CA VAL A 169 -27.75 1.39 -6.37
C VAL A 169 -28.31 2.80 -6.61
N SER A 170 -27.80 3.50 -7.62
CA SER A 170 -28.46 4.70 -8.14
C SER A 170 -28.70 4.51 -9.63
N ASP A 171 -29.94 4.17 -9.94
CA ASP A 171 -30.51 4.32 -11.28
C ASP A 171 -30.60 5.83 -11.59
N TYR A 172 -29.97 6.24 -12.70
CA TYR A 172 -30.26 7.51 -13.33
C TYR A 172 -30.38 7.28 -14.83
N GLU A 173 -31.62 7.14 -15.30
CA GLU A 173 -31.97 7.35 -16.70
C GLU A 173 -31.81 8.84 -17.02
N SER A 174 -30.95 9.16 -17.97
CA SER A 174 -30.91 10.48 -18.59
C SER A 174 -30.74 10.31 -20.09
N ASP A 175 -31.87 10.40 -20.79
CA ASP A 175 -31.91 10.71 -22.22
C ASP A 175 -31.43 12.15 -22.44
N GLY A 176 -30.63 12.38 -23.48
CA GLY A 176 -30.31 13.75 -23.92
C GLY A 176 -29.01 13.91 -24.70
N ALA A 177 -29.08 13.57 -25.99
CA ALA A 177 -28.34 14.10 -27.15
C ALA A 177 -27.08 14.99 -26.93
N GLY A 178 -25.97 14.57 -27.53
CA GLY A 178 -24.78 15.40 -27.69
C GLY A 178 -23.66 14.69 -28.45
N GLU A 179 -23.89 14.37 -29.73
CA GLU A 179 -22.85 13.89 -30.64
C GLU A 179 -21.79 14.98 -30.92
N ASN A 180 -20.54 14.53 -31.16
CA ASN A 180 -19.44 15.21 -31.88
C ASN A 180 -18.27 15.80 -31.08
N HIS A 181 -17.40 14.97 -30.49
CA HIS A 181 -15.94 15.24 -30.52
C HIS A 181 -15.06 14.03 -30.12
N THR A 182 -14.88 13.05 -31.01
CA THR A 182 -13.92 11.94 -30.81
C THR A 182 -13.21 11.58 -32.12
N LYS A 183 -12.37 12.49 -32.60
CA LYS A 183 -11.29 12.17 -33.54
C LYS A 183 -10.11 13.09 -33.21
N ASN A 184 -9.18 12.62 -32.36
CA ASN A 184 -7.75 13.03 -32.35
C ASN A 184 -6.89 12.40 -31.22
N ILE A 185 -7.42 11.60 -30.28
CA ILE A 185 -6.62 10.98 -29.19
C ILE A 185 -6.19 9.54 -29.50
N ALA A 186 -5.79 9.25 -30.75
CA ALA A 186 -5.31 7.92 -31.14
C ALA A 186 -3.92 7.93 -31.79
N LYS A 187 -3.27 9.11 -31.89
CA LYS A 187 -1.97 9.25 -32.58
C LYS A 187 -0.77 9.55 -31.69
N GLU A 188 -0.97 9.85 -30.39
CA GLU A 188 0.13 10.11 -29.45
C GLU A 188 0.47 8.93 -28.51
N THR A 189 -0.37 7.90 -28.41
CA THR A 189 -0.17 6.80 -27.44
C THR A 189 0.77 5.69 -27.92
N ILE A 190 1.37 5.78 -29.12
CA ILE A 190 2.23 4.71 -29.68
C ILE A 190 3.72 5.13 -29.79
N SER A 191 4.10 6.36 -29.40
CA SER A 191 5.51 6.79 -29.46
C SER A 191 6.35 6.47 -28.21
N ALA A 192 5.80 5.78 -27.19
CA ALA A 192 6.50 5.46 -25.95
C ALA A 192 6.98 3.99 -25.84
N ALA A 193 6.81 3.17 -26.88
CA ALA A 193 7.09 1.74 -26.83
C ALA A 193 8.53 1.31 -27.17
N THR A 194 9.44 2.24 -27.51
CA THR A 194 10.68 1.86 -28.22
C THR A 194 11.96 1.78 -27.39
N THR A 195 11.93 1.93 -26.06
CA THR A 195 13.15 1.81 -25.23
C THR A 195 12.91 1.14 -23.88
N ILE A 196 12.39 -0.08 -23.87
CA ILE A 196 12.43 -0.94 -22.68
C ILE A 196 13.13 -2.26 -23.05
N LYS A 197 14.44 -2.17 -23.28
CA LYS A 197 15.30 -3.35 -23.24
C LYS A 197 15.50 -3.69 -21.75
N ASN A 198 15.10 -4.90 -21.34
CA ASN A 198 15.34 -5.52 -20.01
C ASN A 198 14.27 -5.35 -18.92
N VAL A 199 12.97 -5.45 -19.24
CA VAL A 199 11.96 -5.77 -18.22
C VAL A 199 11.64 -7.26 -18.29
N TYR A 200 12.08 -8.02 -17.28
CA TYR A 200 11.66 -9.40 -17.10
C TYR A 200 10.34 -9.43 -16.34
N PHE A 201 9.28 -9.92 -16.99
CA PHE A 201 7.96 -10.11 -16.38
C PHE A 201 7.89 -11.50 -15.78
N GLU A 202 7.82 -11.58 -14.45
CA GLU A 202 7.54 -12.83 -13.76
C GLU A 202 6.06 -12.83 -13.39
N THR A 203 5.25 -13.47 -14.25
CA THR A 203 3.80 -13.57 -14.01
C THR A 203 3.52 -14.72 -13.05
N HIS A 204 2.97 -14.40 -11.89
CA HIS A 204 2.45 -15.41 -10.97
C HIS A 204 0.92 -15.42 -11.01
N THR A 205 0.36 -16.48 -11.60
CA THR A 205 -1.07 -16.80 -11.55
C THR A 205 -1.39 -17.40 -10.18
N LYS A 206 -2.00 -16.61 -9.29
CA LYS A 206 -2.72 -17.15 -8.13
C LYS A 206 -4.22 -16.95 -8.37
N LYS A 207 -5.02 -17.99 -8.11
CA LYS A 207 -6.49 -17.89 -8.01
C LYS A 207 -6.82 -16.75 -7.03
N GLY A 208 -7.26 -15.60 -7.55
CA GLY A 208 -7.59 -14.40 -6.77
C GLY A 208 -6.90 -13.08 -7.18
N GLY A 209 -6.12 -13.05 -8.27
CA GLY A 209 -5.71 -11.79 -8.92
C GLY A 209 -4.26 -11.82 -9.40
N HIS A 210 -4.05 -11.52 -10.69
CA HIS A 210 -2.73 -11.42 -11.31
C HIS A 210 -1.95 -10.28 -10.65
N LYS A 211 -0.85 -10.60 -9.96
CA LYS A 211 0.14 -9.61 -9.56
C LYS A 211 1.33 -9.74 -10.46
N ILE A 212 1.50 -8.76 -11.33
CA ILE A 212 2.70 -8.65 -12.15
C ILE A 212 3.82 -8.21 -11.21
N ARG A 213 4.82 -9.10 -11.04
CA ARG A 213 6.12 -8.72 -10.49
C ARG A 213 7.06 -8.54 -11.67
N TYR A 214 7.82 -7.47 -11.65
CA TYR A 214 8.90 -7.28 -12.60
C TYR A 214 10.13 -6.77 -11.87
N VAL A 215 11.30 -7.12 -12.40
CA VAL A 215 12.57 -6.59 -11.91
C VAL A 215 12.85 -5.31 -12.66
N MET A 216 13.01 -4.22 -11.92
CA MET A 216 13.46 -2.94 -12.43
C MET A 216 14.99 -2.88 -12.26
N PRO A 217 15.78 -2.88 -13.35
CA PRO A 217 17.24 -2.78 -13.28
C PRO A 217 17.67 -1.57 -12.43
N GLY A 218 18.73 -1.74 -11.64
CA GLY A 218 19.24 -0.72 -10.71
C GLY A 218 18.38 -0.46 -9.46
N VAL A 219 17.11 -0.89 -9.44
CA VAL A 219 16.17 -0.51 -8.39
C VAL A 219 15.75 -1.72 -7.54
N GLY A 220 15.23 -2.77 -8.18
CA GLY A 220 14.82 -4.00 -7.50
C GLY A 220 13.52 -4.61 -8.01
N THR A 221 12.95 -5.51 -7.21
CA THR A 221 11.67 -6.15 -7.54
C THR A 221 10.51 -5.20 -7.27
N VAL A 222 9.80 -4.83 -8.32
CA VAL A 222 8.62 -3.97 -8.29
C VAL A 222 7.36 -4.83 -8.26
N VAL A 223 6.37 -4.36 -7.52
CA VAL A 223 5.05 -4.97 -7.46
C VAL A 223 4.03 -3.94 -7.90
N SER A 224 3.18 -4.28 -8.87
CA SER A 224 2.04 -3.44 -9.22
C SER A 224 1.17 -3.19 -7.97
N PRO A 225 0.75 -1.94 -7.70
CA PRO A 225 -0.15 -1.64 -6.59
C PRO A 225 -1.37 -2.56 -6.60
N ARG A 226 -1.72 -3.14 -5.44
CA ARG A 226 -2.77 -4.19 -5.37
C ARG A 226 -4.15 -3.70 -5.80
N ARG A 227 -4.40 -2.40 -5.61
CA ARG A 227 -5.59 -1.65 -6.02
C ARG A 227 -5.15 -0.21 -6.11
N MET A 228 -5.18 0.36 -7.31
CA MET A 228 -5.11 1.80 -7.43
C MET A 228 -6.43 2.34 -6.89
N PRO A 229 -6.45 3.37 -6.03
CA PRO A 229 -7.68 4.11 -5.81
C PRO A 229 -8.21 4.58 -7.17
N SER A 230 -9.50 4.91 -7.26
CA SER A 230 -10.00 5.61 -8.45
C SER A 230 -9.15 6.86 -8.65
N LEU A 231 -8.74 7.18 -9.89
CA LEU A 231 -8.02 8.42 -10.20
C LEU A 231 -8.77 9.68 -9.74
N ARG A 232 -10.08 9.54 -9.50
CA ARG A 232 -10.97 10.61 -9.03
C ARG A 232 -11.14 10.63 -7.51
N ASP A 233 -10.63 9.63 -6.78
CA ASP A 233 -10.76 9.55 -5.33
C ASP A 233 -9.60 10.28 -4.63
N HIS A 234 -9.85 11.55 -4.32
CA HIS A 234 -8.92 12.40 -3.58
C HIS A 234 -9.21 12.42 -2.07
N ALA A 235 -10.19 11.63 -1.58
CA ALA A 235 -10.51 11.58 -0.16
C ALA A 235 -9.31 11.24 0.73
N PRO A 236 -8.38 10.32 0.34
CA PRO A 236 -7.18 10.06 1.13
C PRO A 236 -6.28 11.30 1.31
N VAL A 237 -6.19 12.16 0.29
CA VAL A 237 -5.36 13.37 0.37
C VAL A 237 -5.97 14.36 1.35
N PHE A 238 -7.28 14.60 1.25
CA PHE A 238 -8.00 15.44 2.21
C PHE A 238 -7.93 14.87 3.62
N GLN A 239 -8.04 13.55 3.80
CA GLN A 239 -7.89 12.91 5.10
C GLN A 239 -6.52 13.21 5.73
N VAL A 240 -5.44 13.23 4.93
CA VAL A 240 -4.11 13.60 5.44
C VAL A 240 -4.05 15.09 5.78
N ILE A 241 -4.63 15.98 4.97
CA ILE A 241 -4.65 17.43 5.21
C ILE A 241 -5.44 17.79 6.47
N TYR A 242 -6.63 17.20 6.65
CA TYR A 242 -7.49 17.42 7.81
C TYR A 242 -7.07 16.60 9.04
N SER A 243 -6.05 15.74 8.92
CA SER A 243 -5.53 15.02 10.08
C SER A 243 -4.88 15.99 11.07
N HIS A 244 -4.78 15.55 12.33
CA HIS A 244 -4.06 16.26 13.37
C HIS A 244 -2.61 15.73 13.43
N PRO A 245 -1.64 16.33 12.70
CA PRO A 245 -0.29 15.80 12.68
C PRO A 245 0.35 15.85 14.07
N GLY A 246 0.97 14.75 14.49
CA GLY A 246 1.77 14.76 15.73
C GLY A 246 3.05 15.59 15.56
N GLU A 247 3.72 15.89 16.69
CA GLU A 247 4.95 16.69 16.69
C GLU A 247 6.03 16.14 15.75
N SER A 248 6.14 14.81 15.61
CA SER A 248 7.11 14.18 14.71
C SER A 248 6.84 14.44 13.21
N MET A 249 5.59 14.77 12.85
CA MET A 249 5.19 15.14 11.48
C MET A 249 5.39 16.63 11.23
N MET A 250 5.33 17.43 12.30
CA MET A 250 5.56 18.87 12.30
C MET A 250 7.03 19.25 12.50
N GLN A 251 7.97 18.30 12.39
CA GLN A 251 9.40 18.59 12.48
C GLN A 251 9.87 19.51 11.35
N GLU A 252 10.88 20.33 11.66
CA GLU A 252 11.58 21.12 10.66
C GLU A 252 12.50 20.26 9.81
N GLY A 253 12.50 20.51 8.51
CA GLY A 253 13.48 19.92 7.61
C GLY A 253 13.19 20.27 6.16
N PHE A 254 13.69 19.44 5.27
CA PHE A 254 13.68 19.64 3.84
C PHE A 254 12.84 18.56 3.15
N VAL A 255 12.10 18.95 2.12
CA VAL A 255 11.58 18.02 1.12
C VAL A 255 12.56 18.00 -0.05
N TYR A 256 12.82 16.83 -0.61
CA TYR A 256 13.75 16.66 -1.72
C TYR A 256 13.23 15.70 -2.78
N ILE A 257 13.75 15.84 -4.00
CA ILE A 257 13.51 14.91 -5.11
C ILE A 257 14.85 14.38 -5.60
N PHE A 258 14.98 13.06 -5.60
CA PHE A 258 16.04 12.36 -6.32
C PHE A 258 15.52 11.80 -7.63
N LYS A 259 16.26 11.97 -8.70
CA LYS A 259 15.94 11.40 -10.02
C LYS A 259 16.85 10.23 -10.31
N HIS A 260 16.28 9.13 -10.80
CA HIS A 260 17.06 7.97 -11.23
C HIS A 260 17.84 8.30 -12.51
N MET A 261 19.14 7.98 -12.55
CA MET A 261 19.99 8.36 -13.69
C MET A 261 19.64 7.59 -14.97
N GLU A 262 19.30 6.30 -14.86
CA GLU A 262 18.95 5.47 -16.03
C GLU A 262 17.47 5.55 -16.43
N ARG A 263 16.62 6.10 -15.55
CA ARG A 263 15.16 6.14 -15.75
C ARG A 263 14.67 7.56 -15.50
N PRO A 264 14.64 8.42 -16.54
CA PRO A 264 14.48 9.86 -16.36
C PRO A 264 13.13 10.27 -15.75
N ASN A 265 12.10 9.41 -15.83
CA ASN A 265 10.77 9.64 -15.28
C ASN A 265 10.55 8.97 -13.91
N LEU A 266 11.60 8.38 -13.32
CA LEU A 266 11.53 7.72 -12.03
C LEU A 266 12.14 8.61 -10.95
N PHE A 267 11.33 9.01 -9.99
CA PHE A 267 11.68 9.96 -8.94
C PHE A 267 11.46 9.35 -7.56
N LYS A 268 12.39 9.62 -6.64
CA LYS A 268 12.17 9.39 -5.21
C LYS A 268 11.89 10.72 -4.53
N ILE A 269 10.79 10.79 -3.80
CA ILE A 269 10.43 11.97 -3.00
C ILE A 269 10.61 11.61 -1.54
N GLY A 270 11.28 12.48 -0.78
CA GLY A 270 11.54 12.22 0.62
C GLY A 270 11.67 13.47 1.48
N PHE A 271 11.69 13.24 2.80
CA PHE A 271 12.00 14.23 3.83
C PHE A 271 13.36 13.95 4.51
N SER A 272 14.06 15.02 4.88
CA SER A 272 15.29 14.96 5.69
C SER A 272 15.40 16.16 6.63
N THR A 273 15.83 15.94 7.88
CA THR A 273 16.12 17.03 8.83
C THR A 273 17.46 17.73 8.57
N LYS A 274 18.34 17.07 7.80
CA LYS A 274 19.73 17.51 7.58
C LYS A 274 20.03 17.97 6.15
N GLY A 275 19.15 17.63 5.22
CA GLY A 275 19.29 17.95 3.80
C GLY A 275 19.34 16.69 2.93
N ALA A 276 19.15 16.92 1.64
CA ALA A 276 19.13 15.96 0.56
C ALA A 276 20.51 15.34 0.35
N GLU A 277 21.57 16.15 0.37
CA GLU A 277 22.94 15.67 0.15
C GLU A 277 23.41 14.73 1.25
N GLU A 278 23.23 15.11 2.53
CA GLU A 278 23.60 14.22 3.63
C GLU A 278 22.77 12.93 3.60
N ARG A 279 21.46 13.04 3.28
CA ARG A 279 20.57 11.89 3.15
C ARG A 279 20.95 10.97 1.99
N TRP A 280 21.43 11.54 0.89
CA TRP A 280 21.94 10.82 -0.27
C TRP A 280 23.22 10.05 0.09
N ARG A 281 24.19 10.68 0.76
CA ARG A 281 25.44 10.03 1.23
C ARG A 281 25.19 8.90 2.25
N GLN A 282 24.20 9.05 3.13
CA GLN A 282 23.89 8.03 4.15
C GLN A 282 23.20 6.79 3.58
N SER A 283 22.61 6.89 2.39
CA SER A 283 21.78 5.83 1.83
C SER A 283 22.56 4.93 0.90
N LYS A 284 22.59 3.64 1.25
CA LYS A 284 23.06 2.60 0.34
C LYS A 284 22.10 2.33 -0.83
N CYS A 285 20.84 2.78 -0.75
CA CYS A 285 19.78 2.37 -1.68
C CYS A 285 19.60 3.27 -2.91
N TYR A 286 20.08 4.50 -2.83
CA TYR A 286 19.87 5.50 -3.87
C TYR A 286 21.06 6.47 -3.99
N GLY A 287 22.11 6.32 -3.19
CA GLY A 287 23.30 7.15 -3.29
C GLY A 287 24.14 6.91 -4.55
N THR A 288 23.94 5.81 -5.26
CA THR A 288 24.74 5.44 -6.44
C THR A 288 24.09 5.82 -7.76
N ASP A 289 22.77 5.62 -7.87
CA ASP A 289 22.06 5.64 -9.16
C ASP A 289 21.03 6.77 -9.24
N THR A 290 21.15 7.77 -8.38
CA THR A 290 20.29 8.95 -8.38
C THR A 290 21.06 10.26 -8.27
N GLU A 291 20.49 11.32 -8.85
CA GLU A 291 20.93 12.70 -8.73
C GLU A 291 19.90 13.54 -7.96
N ILE A 292 20.38 14.55 -7.22
CA ILE A 292 19.52 15.50 -6.52
C ILE A 292 19.08 16.57 -7.52
N ILE A 293 17.79 16.63 -7.81
CA ILE A 293 17.24 17.61 -8.76
C ILE A 293 16.38 18.69 -8.09
N TYR A 294 16.05 18.48 -6.82
CA TYR A 294 15.27 19.42 -6.02
C TYR A 294 15.56 19.24 -4.54
N GLU A 295 15.67 20.36 -3.84
CA GLU A 295 15.62 20.47 -2.40
C GLU A 295 14.96 21.81 -2.06
N THR A 296 14.10 21.82 -1.05
CA THR A 296 13.53 23.06 -0.53
C THR A 296 14.63 24.00 -0.03
N LYS A 297 14.59 25.28 -0.40
CA LYS A 297 15.68 26.25 -0.13
C LYS A 297 16.00 26.44 1.35
N ARG A 298 15.01 26.30 2.22
CA ARG A 298 15.13 26.48 3.67
C ARG A 298 14.39 25.36 4.38
N LYS A 299 14.83 25.03 5.59
CA LYS A 299 14.04 24.16 6.46
C LYS A 299 12.72 24.83 6.77
N PHE A 300 11.65 24.05 6.80
CA PHE A 300 10.34 24.52 7.24
C PHE A 300 9.66 23.49 8.12
N ARG A 301 8.85 23.99 9.04
CA ARG A 301 8.05 23.19 9.96
C ARG A 301 6.97 22.43 9.18
N GLY A 302 6.80 21.14 9.45
CA GLY A 302 5.82 20.33 8.72
C GLY A 302 6.33 19.72 7.41
N ALA A 303 7.62 19.78 7.11
CA ALA A 303 8.17 19.19 5.89
C ALA A 303 7.88 17.68 5.74
N ARG A 304 7.81 16.93 6.85
CA ARG A 304 7.38 15.52 6.83
C ARG A 304 5.88 15.36 6.57
N GLN A 305 5.05 16.30 7.03
CA GLN A 305 3.63 16.35 6.69
C GLN A 305 3.44 16.68 5.20
N ALA A 306 4.23 17.60 4.64
CA ALA A 306 4.24 17.89 3.21
C ALA A 306 4.59 16.65 2.38
N GLU A 307 5.67 15.94 2.73
CA GLU A 307 6.05 14.66 2.11
C GLU A 307 4.86 13.68 2.10
N LYS A 308 4.17 13.52 3.23
CA LYS A 308 3.03 12.59 3.33
C LYS A 308 1.87 12.99 2.42
N ILE A 309 1.54 14.27 2.33
CA ILE A 309 0.50 14.78 1.41
C ILE A 309 0.92 14.50 -0.04
N ILE A 310 2.17 14.79 -0.41
CA ILE A 310 2.71 14.52 -1.76
C ILE A 310 2.64 13.04 -2.10
N GLN A 311 3.11 12.15 -1.22
CA GLN A 311 3.08 10.69 -1.45
C GLN A 311 1.64 10.17 -1.61
N THR A 312 0.68 10.76 -0.89
CA THR A 312 -0.74 10.38 -0.95
C THR A 312 -1.38 10.85 -2.26
N TRP A 313 -1.08 12.08 -2.69
CA TRP A 313 -1.53 12.61 -3.97
C TRP A 313 -0.98 11.82 -5.15
N LEU A 314 0.32 11.52 -5.14
CA LEU A 314 1.00 10.78 -6.20
C LEU A 314 0.83 9.25 -6.08
N CYS A 315 -0.12 8.76 -5.29
CA CYS A 315 -0.28 7.33 -5.06
C CYS A 315 -0.55 6.53 -6.36
N HIS A 316 -1.19 7.15 -7.36
CA HIS A 316 -1.43 6.55 -8.67
C HIS A 316 -0.19 6.49 -9.58
N GLN A 317 0.88 7.16 -9.18
CA GLN A 317 2.16 7.12 -9.89
C GLN A 317 3.18 6.31 -9.07
N ASN A 318 2.77 5.72 -7.94
CA ASN A 318 3.67 5.08 -7.00
C ASN A 318 4.20 3.75 -7.53
N VAL A 319 5.53 3.61 -7.49
CA VAL A 319 6.28 2.40 -7.80
C VAL A 319 6.65 1.73 -6.49
N LEU A 320 5.94 0.65 -6.13
CA LEU A 320 6.21 -0.09 -4.91
C LEU A 320 7.35 -1.10 -5.14
N ILE A 321 8.53 -0.80 -4.59
CA ILE A 321 9.67 -1.71 -4.59
C ILE A 321 9.51 -2.63 -3.38
N LYS A 322 9.37 -3.93 -3.63
CA LYS A 322 9.25 -4.94 -2.56
C LYS A 322 10.62 -5.40 -2.04
N SER A 323 11.60 -5.48 -2.93
CA SER A 323 12.97 -5.86 -2.57
C SER A 323 13.96 -5.06 -3.42
N CYS A 324 14.60 -4.09 -2.79
CA CYS A 324 15.62 -3.24 -3.38
C CYS A 324 16.92 -4.01 -3.61
N VAL A 325 17.60 -3.78 -4.74
CA VAL A 325 18.87 -4.45 -5.05
C VAL A 325 19.97 -4.15 -4.03
N HIS A 326 19.95 -2.98 -3.40
CA HIS A 326 21.02 -2.55 -2.50
C HIS A 326 20.79 -2.90 -1.03
N CYS A 327 19.55 -2.76 -0.52
CA CYS A 327 19.25 -3.05 0.89
C CYS A 327 18.41 -4.31 1.12
N GLY A 328 17.90 -4.93 0.07
CA GLY A 328 16.94 -6.04 0.14
C GLY A 328 15.54 -5.66 0.67
N GLY A 329 15.38 -4.49 1.27
CA GLY A 329 14.13 -3.98 1.85
C GLY A 329 13.16 -3.37 0.83
N GLY A 330 11.97 -3.00 1.32
CA GLY A 330 10.94 -2.36 0.49
C GLY A 330 11.01 -0.83 0.51
N HIS A 331 10.56 -0.19 -0.56
CA HIS A 331 10.44 1.25 -0.69
C HIS A 331 9.09 1.62 -1.30
N LYS A 332 8.41 2.59 -0.69
CA LYS A 332 7.10 3.12 -1.12
C LYS A 332 7.20 4.54 -1.67
N GLU A 333 8.41 5.03 -1.86
CA GLU A 333 8.70 6.48 -1.98
C GLU A 333 9.16 6.84 -3.40
N TRP A 334 8.93 5.92 -4.34
CA TRP A 334 9.31 6.04 -5.73
C TRP A 334 8.07 6.27 -6.58
N PHE A 335 8.20 7.12 -7.59
CA PHE A 335 7.09 7.58 -8.43
C PHE A 335 7.55 7.61 -9.88
N GLU A 336 6.73 7.07 -10.79
CA GLU A 336 6.98 7.09 -12.23
C GLU A 336 5.97 8.02 -12.90
N ALA A 337 6.42 9.22 -13.30
CA ALA A 337 5.58 10.29 -13.82
C ALA A 337 6.41 11.31 -14.64
N PRO A 338 5.77 12.21 -15.42
CA PRO A 338 6.46 13.35 -15.99
C PRO A 338 7.10 14.23 -14.91
N ARG A 339 8.29 14.77 -15.19
CA ARG A 339 9.03 15.63 -14.26
C ARG A 339 8.18 16.82 -13.80
N GLU A 340 7.47 17.43 -14.75
CA GLU A 340 6.68 18.64 -14.53
C GLU A 340 5.57 18.38 -13.51
N ASP A 341 4.94 17.21 -13.55
CA ASP A 341 3.86 16.85 -12.63
C ASP A 341 4.37 16.62 -11.20
N ILE A 342 5.55 16.01 -11.08
CA ILE A 342 6.24 15.84 -9.79
C ILE A 342 6.58 17.21 -9.18
N PHE A 343 7.19 18.11 -9.96
CA PHE A 343 7.58 19.43 -9.46
C PHE A 343 6.37 20.28 -9.10
N LYS A 344 5.33 20.31 -9.95
CA LYS A 344 4.08 21.03 -9.65
C LYS A 344 3.45 20.56 -8.34
N ALA A 345 3.40 19.25 -8.10
CA ALA A 345 2.85 18.71 -6.86
C ALA A 345 3.69 19.10 -5.64
N VAL A 346 5.02 18.94 -5.73
CA VAL A 346 5.94 19.26 -4.63
C VAL A 346 5.92 20.75 -4.30
N GLU A 347 6.05 21.63 -5.30
CA GLU A 347 6.06 23.09 -5.11
C GLU A 347 4.75 23.59 -4.51
N ALA A 348 3.61 23.13 -5.00
CA ALA A 348 2.30 23.55 -4.49
C ALA A 348 2.05 23.10 -3.05
N ILE A 349 2.37 21.84 -2.73
CA ILE A 349 2.15 21.30 -1.38
C ILE A 349 3.15 21.89 -0.39
N GLU A 350 4.41 22.06 -0.78
CA GLU A 350 5.40 22.78 0.03
C GLU A 350 4.92 24.20 0.32
N ALA A 351 4.51 24.94 -0.71
CA ALA A 351 4.01 26.31 -0.55
C ALA A 351 2.82 26.38 0.40
N PHE A 352 1.90 25.42 0.32
CA PHE A 352 0.75 25.30 1.21
C PHE A 352 1.15 24.96 2.65
N VAL A 353 2.15 24.11 2.87
CA VAL A 353 2.58 23.77 4.25
C VAL A 353 3.49 24.85 4.86
N GLN A 354 4.19 25.65 4.02
CA GLN A 354 5.04 26.76 4.46
C GLN A 354 4.26 28.01 4.90
N MET A 355 3.05 28.25 4.36
CA MET A 355 2.14 29.16 5.05
C MET A 355 1.77 28.56 6.43
N PRO A 356 1.28 29.32 7.41
CA PRO A 356 0.86 28.77 8.70
C PRO A 356 -0.42 27.92 8.56
N ALA A 357 -0.36 26.85 7.76
CA ALA A 357 -1.47 25.98 7.43
C ALA A 357 -1.86 25.08 8.59
N TYR A 358 -0.94 24.85 9.53
CA TYR A 358 -1.22 24.15 10.77
C TYR A 358 -0.83 25.02 11.95
N VAL A 359 -1.75 25.13 12.90
CA VAL A 359 -1.57 25.86 14.17
C VAL A 359 -1.74 24.91 15.34
N GLN A 360 -0.99 25.13 16.42
CA GLN A 360 -1.12 24.32 17.61
C GLN A 360 -2.22 24.92 18.51
N THR A 361 -3.26 24.12 18.79
CA THR A 361 -4.37 24.50 19.68
C THR A 361 -4.57 23.38 20.69
N ASP A 362 -4.50 23.72 21.97
CA ASP A 362 -4.60 22.75 23.07
C ASP A 362 -3.56 21.61 22.96
N GLY A 363 -2.34 21.94 22.51
CA GLY A 363 -1.27 20.98 22.28
C GLY A 363 -1.41 20.11 21.03
N VAL A 364 -2.50 20.26 20.27
CA VAL A 364 -2.78 19.48 19.04
C VAL A 364 -2.61 20.37 17.82
N TRP A 365 -1.87 19.90 16.81
CA TRP A 365 -1.78 20.60 15.53
C TRP A 365 -3.07 20.40 14.73
N LYS A 366 -3.68 21.50 14.31
CA LYS A 366 -4.92 21.55 13.53
C LYS A 366 -4.72 22.41 12.30
N LEU A 367 -5.50 22.15 11.26
CA LEU A 367 -5.54 23.02 10.08
C LEU A 367 -5.99 24.43 10.50
N SER A 368 -5.27 25.46 10.07
CA SER A 368 -5.62 26.86 10.36
C SER A 368 -6.86 27.30 9.59
N ALA A 369 -7.48 28.39 10.02
CA ALA A 369 -8.65 28.94 9.34
C ALA A 369 -8.30 29.38 7.91
N GLU A 370 -7.12 29.93 7.70
CA GLU A 370 -6.59 30.38 6.42
C GLU A 370 -6.38 29.20 5.47
N ALA A 371 -5.76 28.11 5.95
CA ALA A 371 -5.61 26.91 5.14
C ALA A 371 -6.96 26.25 4.86
N TYR A 372 -7.89 26.24 5.82
CA TYR A 372 -9.24 25.71 5.62
C TYR A 372 -10.00 26.48 4.53
N LYS A 373 -9.87 27.82 4.46
CA LYS A 373 -10.46 28.61 3.37
C LYS A 373 -9.96 28.19 1.98
N ILE A 374 -8.74 27.68 1.88
CA ILE A 374 -8.14 27.21 0.62
C ILE A 374 -8.68 25.82 0.27
N VAL A 375 -8.58 24.85 1.18
CA VAL A 375 -8.89 23.43 0.88
C VAL A 375 -10.36 23.06 1.08
N GLY A 376 -11.07 23.76 1.96
CA GLY A 376 -12.48 23.49 2.31
C GLY A 376 -13.43 23.51 1.11
N PRO A 377 -13.33 24.49 0.19
CA PRO A 377 -14.15 24.52 -1.02
C PRO A 377 -13.76 23.48 -2.09
N MET A 378 -12.63 22.76 -1.94
CA MET A 378 -12.14 21.85 -2.97
C MET A 378 -12.93 20.54 -2.96
N CYS A 379 -13.68 20.27 -4.04
CA CYS A 379 -14.28 18.96 -4.23
C CYS A 379 -13.25 17.91 -4.67
N HIS A 380 -12.21 18.34 -5.40
CA HIS A 380 -11.13 17.52 -5.93
C HIS A 380 -9.81 18.19 -5.59
N PHE A 381 -8.81 17.42 -5.21
CA PHE A 381 -7.52 18.00 -4.86
C PHE A 381 -6.80 18.46 -6.12
N ASP A 382 -6.40 19.73 -6.16
CA ASP A 382 -5.74 20.35 -7.31
C ASP A 382 -4.54 21.19 -6.82
N PRO A 383 -3.28 20.78 -7.08
CA PRO A 383 -2.11 21.52 -6.61
C PRO A 383 -2.05 22.99 -7.08
N PRO A 384 -2.33 23.32 -8.36
CA PRO A 384 -2.49 24.72 -8.80
C PRO A 384 -3.48 25.55 -7.97
N ALA A 385 -4.61 24.96 -7.55
CA ALA A 385 -5.58 25.66 -6.71
C ALA A 385 -5.03 25.99 -5.31
N LEU A 386 -4.11 25.17 -4.75
CA LEU A 386 -3.43 25.50 -3.50
C LEU A 386 -2.58 26.76 -3.62
N LEU A 387 -1.80 26.87 -4.71
CA LEU A 387 -0.97 28.05 -4.97
C LEU A 387 -1.83 29.30 -5.14
N LYS A 388 -2.90 29.20 -5.92
CA LYS A 388 -3.85 30.30 -6.13
C LYS A 388 -4.49 30.76 -4.82
N GLY A 389 -4.97 29.81 -4.00
CA GLY A 389 -5.57 30.10 -2.71
C GLY A 389 -4.60 30.78 -1.74
N ARG A 390 -3.35 30.29 -1.69
CA ARG A 390 -2.29 30.93 -0.90
C ARG A 390 -2.06 32.38 -1.32
N CYS A 391 -1.92 32.66 -2.61
CA CYS A 391 -1.73 34.03 -3.10
C CYS A 391 -2.90 34.96 -2.75
N ALA A 392 -4.13 34.44 -2.67
CA ALA A 392 -5.29 35.23 -2.25
C ALA A 392 -5.20 35.61 -0.76
N VAL A 393 -4.89 34.64 0.11
CA VAL A 393 -4.71 34.88 1.55
C VAL A 393 -3.57 35.88 1.82
N GLU A 394 -2.45 35.77 1.09
CA GLU A 394 -1.33 36.72 1.23
C GLU A 394 -1.71 38.15 0.82
N LYS A 395 -2.64 38.33 -0.12
CA LYS A 395 -3.13 39.65 -0.51
C LYS A 395 -4.06 40.23 0.55
N GLU A 396 -5.00 39.44 1.06
CA GLU A 396 -5.92 39.85 2.13
C GLU A 396 -5.16 40.31 3.38
N ASN A 397 -4.10 39.59 3.77
CA ASN A 397 -3.29 39.96 4.93
C ASN A 397 -2.54 41.28 4.73
N LYS A 398 -2.02 41.55 3.52
CA LYS A 398 -1.34 42.82 3.21
C LYS A 398 -2.30 44.01 3.18
N GLU A 399 -3.53 43.80 2.71
CA GLU A 399 -4.56 44.84 2.70
C GLU A 399 -5.06 45.14 4.11
N ALA A 400 -5.19 44.12 4.97
CA ALA A 400 -5.58 44.30 6.37
C ALA A 400 -4.50 45.00 7.22
N GLU A 401 -3.22 44.83 6.89
CA GLU A 401 -2.10 45.51 7.57
C GLU A 401 -1.85 46.95 7.07
N SER A 402 -2.49 47.39 5.97
CA SER A 402 -2.34 48.77 5.51
C SER A 402 -3.02 49.71 6.52
N PRO A 403 -2.26 50.61 7.20
CA PRO A 403 -2.85 51.50 8.18
C PRO A 403 -3.89 52.36 7.47
N GLN A 404 -5.13 52.36 7.98
CA GLN A 404 -6.07 53.42 7.64
C GLN A 404 -5.45 54.72 8.14
N VAL A 405 -4.75 55.41 7.24
CA VAL A 405 -4.32 56.79 7.43
C VAL A 405 -5.61 57.58 7.57
N THR A 406 -6.02 57.82 8.81
CA THR A 406 -7.01 58.82 9.15
C THR A 406 -6.49 60.15 8.61
N PRO A 407 -7.22 60.84 7.71
CA PRO A 407 -6.83 62.16 7.26
C PRO A 407 -7.09 63.13 8.41
N ASP A 408 -6.13 63.27 9.31
CA ASP A 408 -6.17 64.33 10.30
C ASP A 408 -5.61 65.60 9.63
N ALA A 409 -6.54 66.51 9.35
CA ALA A 409 -6.24 67.81 8.80
C ALA A 409 -5.78 68.72 9.94
N THR A 410 -4.48 69.04 9.99
CA THR A 410 -4.02 70.34 10.49
C THR A 410 -2.69 70.72 9.82
N PRO A 411 -2.62 71.86 9.11
CA PRO A 411 -1.38 72.37 8.55
C PRO A 411 -0.67 73.26 9.56
N SER A 412 0.49 72.81 10.06
CA SER A 412 1.40 73.65 10.83
C SER A 412 2.72 73.79 10.08
N LYS A 413 2.97 75.04 9.68
CA LYS A 413 4.17 75.59 9.06
C LYS A 413 5.39 75.54 10.00
N ASP A 414 6.55 75.83 9.39
CA ASP A 414 7.83 76.28 9.99
C ASP A 414 8.75 75.12 10.43
N THR A 415 10.06 75.03 10.15
CA THR A 415 11.07 75.95 9.59
C THR A 415 12.36 75.15 9.29
N GLU A 416 13.15 75.61 8.33
CA GLU A 416 14.54 75.23 8.02
C GLU A 416 15.49 75.25 9.24
N GLU A 417 16.48 74.36 9.31
CA GLU A 417 17.91 74.74 9.17
C GLU A 417 18.85 73.53 9.32
N ALA A 418 20.00 73.67 8.65
CA ALA A 418 21.10 72.73 8.52
C ALA A 418 21.93 72.55 9.81
N ASP A 419 22.73 71.48 9.92
CA ASP A 419 24.20 71.50 9.70
C ASP A 419 24.97 70.36 10.40
N ILE A 420 25.95 69.85 9.64
CA ILE A 420 27.34 69.45 10.00
C ILE A 420 27.64 68.31 11.02
N CYS A 421 28.22 67.26 10.44
CA CYS A 421 29.46 66.50 10.73
C CYS A 421 30.03 66.19 12.13
N GLU A 422 30.56 64.96 12.16
CA GLU A 422 31.89 64.50 12.66
C GLU A 422 32.08 63.91 14.08
N ASN A 423 32.54 62.65 14.04
CA ASN A 423 33.56 61.95 14.84
C ASN A 423 33.57 62.04 16.38
N SER A 424 33.55 60.88 17.04
CA SER A 424 34.73 60.37 17.77
C SER A 424 34.51 58.98 18.40
N ASP A 425 35.55 58.16 18.28
CA ASP A 425 35.86 56.99 19.10
C ASP A 425 35.97 57.35 20.59
N ALA A 426 35.51 56.45 21.48
CA ALA A 426 36.29 55.93 22.61
C ALA A 426 35.46 55.02 23.53
N THR A 427 35.92 53.77 23.61
CA THR A 427 36.03 52.89 24.78
C THR A 427 35.45 53.39 26.11
N GLY A 428 34.46 52.66 26.64
CA GLY A 428 33.98 52.81 28.02
C GLY A 428 33.38 51.51 28.56
N GLN A 429 34.14 50.83 29.42
CA GLN A 429 33.69 49.73 30.26
C GLN A 429 32.50 50.17 31.13
N ASN A 430 31.46 49.33 31.28
CA ASN A 430 30.69 49.21 32.53
C ASN A 430 29.67 48.06 32.45
N THR A 431 29.90 47.02 33.25
CA THR A 431 29.13 46.65 34.45
C THR A 431 27.68 46.21 34.20
N LEU A 432 27.51 44.92 34.44
CA LEU A 432 26.29 44.14 34.61
C LEU A 432 25.36 44.75 35.67
N PRO A 433 24.07 45.00 35.39
CA PRO A 433 23.05 45.12 36.41
C PRO A 433 22.27 43.81 36.57
N LYS A 434 22.17 43.40 37.83
CA LYS A 434 21.33 42.34 38.38
C LYS A 434 19.85 42.74 38.28
N PRO A 435 18.90 41.81 38.08
CA PRO A 435 17.48 42.16 37.93
C PRO A 435 16.83 42.42 39.30
N PRO A 436 15.89 43.38 39.39
CA PRO A 436 14.89 43.38 40.45
C PRO A 436 13.69 42.54 40.00
N GLY A 437 13.30 41.58 40.84
CA GLY A 437 11.91 41.14 40.87
C GLY A 437 11.11 42.11 41.74
N ASP A 438 9.87 42.38 41.36
CA ASP A 438 8.72 42.20 42.25
C ASP A 438 7.42 42.23 41.43
N GLY A 439 6.39 41.60 41.98
CA GLY A 439 5.17 41.19 41.30
C GLY A 439 4.24 42.30 40.84
N GLY A 440 3.55 42.01 39.74
CA GLY A 440 2.28 42.63 39.38
C GLY A 440 1.19 41.57 39.43
N GLU A 441 0.22 41.74 40.31
CA GLU A 441 -1.08 41.08 40.26
C GLU A 441 -1.75 41.45 38.93
N VAL A 442 -2.07 40.45 38.12
CA VAL A 442 -2.79 40.62 36.85
C VAL A 442 -4.26 40.27 37.09
N GLU A 443 -5.14 41.22 36.76
CA GLU A 443 -6.60 41.10 36.76
C GLU A 443 -7.08 39.82 36.05
N GLU A 444 -7.54 38.84 36.82
CA GLU A 444 -8.11 37.57 36.32
C GLU A 444 -9.60 37.68 35.92
N ASP A 445 -10.26 38.82 36.15
CA ASP A 445 -11.73 38.89 36.11
C ASP A 445 -12.33 38.95 34.69
N SER A 446 -11.57 39.32 33.67
CA SER A 446 -12.09 39.44 32.29
C SER A 446 -12.20 38.09 31.58
N VAL A 447 -11.26 37.17 31.82
CA VAL A 447 -11.22 35.86 31.15
C VAL A 447 -12.29 34.93 31.71
N THR A 448 -12.54 34.97 33.02
CA THR A 448 -13.57 34.13 33.65
C THR A 448 -14.99 34.54 33.22
N ALA A 449 -15.23 35.82 32.95
CA ALA A 449 -16.50 36.32 32.43
C ALA A 449 -16.78 35.82 31.00
N LEU A 450 -15.75 35.82 30.14
CA LEU A 450 -15.86 35.31 28.77
C LEU A 450 -16.12 33.79 28.74
N ILE A 451 -15.46 33.02 29.62
CA ILE A 451 -15.66 31.57 29.73
C ILE A 451 -17.09 31.25 30.18
N ARG A 452 -17.64 31.98 31.16
CA ARG A 452 -19.05 31.79 31.58
C ARG A 452 -20.04 32.11 30.46
N GLN A 453 -19.78 33.14 29.67
CA GLN A 453 -20.64 33.51 28.54
C GLN A 453 -20.64 32.44 27.43
N LEU A 454 -19.48 31.83 27.16
CA LEU A 454 -19.35 30.75 26.17
C LEU A 454 -20.02 29.44 26.65
N PHE A 455 -19.89 29.09 27.92
CA PHE A 455 -20.58 27.92 28.49
C PHE A 455 -22.10 28.06 28.49
N GLY A 456 -22.62 29.27 28.77
CA GLY A 456 -24.06 29.55 28.70
C GLY A 456 -24.63 29.35 27.29
N LYS A 457 -23.92 29.82 26.25
CA LYS A 457 -24.33 29.64 24.85
C LYS A 457 -24.29 28.18 24.41
N LEU A 458 -23.30 27.40 24.89
CA LEU A 458 -23.17 25.99 24.55
C LEU A 458 -24.33 25.15 25.13
N GLN A 459 -24.75 25.42 26.37
CA GLN A 459 -25.88 24.69 26.98
C GLN A 459 -27.22 24.97 26.29
N ILE A 460 -27.44 26.19 25.79
CA ILE A 460 -28.65 26.54 25.04
C ILE A 460 -28.72 25.76 23.72
N SER A 461 -27.60 25.67 22.98
CA SER A 461 -27.54 24.88 21.72
C SER A 461 -27.75 23.39 21.92
N VAL A 462 -27.18 22.80 22.99
CA VAL A 462 -27.36 21.37 23.29
C VAL A 462 -28.81 21.07 23.66
N LYS A 463 -29.46 21.95 24.42
CA LYS A 463 -30.88 21.78 24.77
C LYS A 463 -31.79 21.88 23.54
N ALA A 464 -31.54 22.84 22.64
CA ALA A 464 -32.28 22.97 21.38
C ALA A 464 -32.10 21.73 20.47
N ALA A 465 -30.90 21.16 20.41
CA ALA A 465 -30.63 19.96 19.62
C ALA A 465 -31.33 18.70 20.20
N LEU A 466 -31.51 18.63 21.52
CA LEU A 466 -32.22 17.53 22.17
C LEU A 466 -33.74 17.63 22.03
N GLU A 467 -34.29 18.85 22.03
CA GLU A 467 -35.73 19.07 21.80
C GLU A 467 -36.13 18.76 20.35
N VAL A 468 -35.31 19.13 19.36
CA VAL A 468 -35.55 18.75 17.95
C VAL A 468 -35.50 17.23 17.75
N LYS A 469 -34.69 16.50 18.53
CA LYS A 469 -34.61 15.04 18.42
C LYS A 469 -35.85 14.33 19.00
N ALA A 470 -36.59 14.96 19.91
CA ALA A 470 -37.79 14.39 20.51
C ALA A 470 -39.03 14.50 19.61
N GLU A 471 -39.10 15.51 18.74
CA GLU A 471 -40.21 15.71 17.81
C GLU A 471 -40.22 14.72 16.63
N TRP A 472 -39.09 14.06 16.34
CA TRP A 472 -38.97 13.09 15.23
C TRP A 472 -39.23 11.65 15.64
N THR A 473 -39.68 11.43 16.88
CA THR A 473 -39.95 10.10 17.46
C THR A 473 -41.42 9.88 17.86
N LEU A 474 -42.34 10.72 17.39
CA LEU A 474 -43.79 10.58 17.60
C LEU A 474 -44.53 10.18 16.32
#